data_AF-A0A3A6Q0V6-F1
#
_entry.id   AF-A0A3A6Q0V6-F1
#
_cell.length_a   1.000
_cell.length_b   1.000
_cell.length_c   1.000
_cell.angle_alpha   90.00
_cell.angle_beta   90.00
_cell.angle_gamma   90.00
#
_symmetry.space_group_name_H-M   'P 1'
#
loop_
_entity.id
_entity.type
_entity.pdbx_description
1 polymer ?
#
loop_
_entity_poly.entity_id
_entity_poly.type
_entity_poly.pdbx_seq_one_letter_code
_entity_poly.pdbx_strand_id
1 'polypeptide(L)'
;MRRPRGDRLTRLRQRVRTAVEASFNDDQPPAEIAGSVAIGIFLTTLPTFGGNLLVMVALAARVAWINPVALFSSGIVINPLVKWGVYAVSVPIGVALLGPIDGGLSIDLSLSGNRPVLIRLVVGSAIIAVLGSLLSYWLVRRMVVAHRRREIDVVEELADTVLTDGDEPTVSTDESK
;
A
#
# COMPACT_ATOMS: atom_id res chain seq x y z
N MET A 1 -14.29 40.01 -0.56
CA MET A 1 -14.68 38.69 -1.13
C MET A 1 -14.00 37.55 -0.36
N ARG A 2 -14.72 36.88 0.55
CA ARG A 2 -14.22 35.70 1.30
C ARG A 2 -14.75 34.42 0.64
N ARG A 3 -13.91 33.66 -0.05
CA ARG A 3 -14.30 32.37 -0.66
C ARG A 3 -14.68 31.37 0.44
N PRO A 4 -15.84 30.67 0.35
CA PRO A 4 -16.27 29.72 1.37
C PRO A 4 -15.35 28.50 1.33
N ARG A 5 -14.71 28.20 2.47
CA ARG A 5 -13.79 27.05 2.61
C ARG A 5 -14.53 25.70 2.47
N GLY A 6 -15.86 25.68 2.60
CA GLY A 6 -16.70 24.48 2.52
C GLY A 6 -16.70 23.78 1.17
N ASP A 7 -16.72 24.52 0.06
CA ASP A 7 -16.79 23.97 -1.31
C ASP A 7 -15.59 23.10 -1.70
N ARG A 8 -14.42 23.38 -1.12
CA ARG A 8 -13.22 22.58 -1.37
C ARG A 8 -13.24 21.27 -0.61
N LEU A 9 -13.78 21.28 0.61
CA LEU A 9 -13.89 20.09 1.44
C LEU A 9 -14.91 19.11 0.88
N THR A 10 -16.06 19.59 0.40
CA THR A 10 -17.10 18.75 -0.21
C THR A 10 -16.63 18.12 -1.51
N ARG A 11 -15.93 18.86 -2.38
CA ARG A 11 -15.34 18.31 -3.62
C ARG A 11 -14.24 17.29 -3.32
N LEU A 12 -13.39 17.56 -2.33
CA LEU A 12 -12.35 16.62 -1.91
C LEU A 12 -12.98 15.33 -1.37
N ARG A 13 -14.00 15.45 -0.50
CA ARG A 13 -14.73 14.31 0.05
C ARG A 13 -15.40 13.48 -1.04
N GLN A 14 -16.06 14.13 -2.01
CA GLN A 14 -16.66 13.44 -3.14
C GLN A 14 -15.61 12.72 -3.99
N ARG A 15 -14.47 13.35 -4.29
CA ARG A 15 -13.37 12.69 -5.01
C ARG A 15 -12.80 11.49 -4.26
N VAL A 16 -12.56 11.63 -2.95
CA VAL A 16 -12.07 10.52 -2.12
C VAL A 16 -13.10 9.39 -2.12
N ARG A 17 -14.39 9.70 -1.96
CA ARG A 17 -15.45 8.71 -1.99
C ARG A 17 -15.53 8.00 -3.33
N THR A 18 -15.53 8.73 -4.45
CA THR A 18 -15.54 8.14 -5.79
C THR A 18 -14.29 7.33 -6.07
N ALA A 19 -13.11 7.76 -5.61
CA ALA A 19 -11.87 6.99 -5.75
C ALA A 19 -11.89 5.70 -4.92
N VAL A 20 -12.49 5.74 -3.72
CA VAL A 20 -12.69 4.55 -2.87
C VAL A 20 -13.72 3.62 -3.50
N GLU A 21 -14.86 4.12 -3.96
CA GLU A 21 -15.91 3.33 -4.64
C GLU A 21 -15.39 2.72 -5.95
N ALA A 22 -14.60 3.47 -6.74
CA ALA A 22 -13.94 2.95 -7.95
C ALA A 22 -12.91 1.86 -7.61
N SER A 23 -12.16 2.01 -6.52
CA SER A 23 -11.18 1.02 -6.06
C SER A 23 -11.77 -0.34 -5.69
N PHE A 24 -13.07 -0.42 -5.40
CA PHE A 24 -13.76 -1.69 -5.13
C PHE A 24 -14.34 -2.34 -6.38
N ASN A 25 -14.47 -1.60 -7.48
CA ASN A 25 -15.14 -2.06 -8.71
C ASN A 25 -14.17 -2.32 -9.88
N ASP A 26 -12.89 -1.97 -9.75
CA ASP A 26 -11.99 -1.91 -10.89
C ASP A 26 -10.92 -3.01 -10.85
N ASP A 27 -10.73 -3.65 -12.00
CA ASP A 27 -9.82 -4.76 -12.24
C ASP A 27 -8.36 -4.29 -12.35
N GLN A 28 -7.94 -3.44 -11.41
CA GLN A 28 -6.72 -2.64 -11.53
C GLN A 28 -5.48 -3.49 -11.84
N PRO A 29 -4.56 -2.99 -12.69
CA PRO A 29 -3.35 -3.71 -13.02
C PRO A 29 -2.55 -4.10 -11.78
N PRO A 30 -1.99 -5.32 -11.71
CA PRO A 30 -1.19 -5.76 -10.55
C PRO A 30 -0.03 -4.82 -10.19
N ALA A 31 0.52 -4.13 -11.21
CA ALA A 31 1.58 -3.14 -11.02
C ALA A 31 1.11 -1.88 -10.29
N GLU A 32 -0.14 -1.45 -10.49
CA GLU A 32 -0.71 -0.25 -9.85
C GLU A 32 -1.06 -0.53 -8.39
N ILE A 33 -1.62 -1.71 -8.09
CA ILE A 33 -1.87 -2.18 -6.73
C ILE A 33 -0.55 -2.27 -5.97
N ALA A 34 0.44 -2.97 -6.54
CA ALA A 34 1.77 -3.11 -5.93
C ALA A 34 2.47 -1.76 -5.75
N GLY A 35 2.38 -0.87 -6.75
CA GLY A 35 2.93 0.49 -6.68
C GLY A 35 2.29 1.31 -5.56
N SER A 36 0.98 1.20 -5.39
CA SER A 36 0.24 1.90 -4.33
C SER A 36 0.68 1.42 -2.93
N VAL A 37 0.80 0.11 -2.72
CA VAL A 37 1.32 -0.42 -1.44
C VAL A 37 2.75 0.03 -1.19
N ALA A 38 3.61 -0.05 -2.21
CA ALA A 38 5.03 0.31 -2.11
C ALA A 38 5.22 1.79 -1.73
N ILE A 39 4.45 2.70 -2.33
CA ILE A 39 4.43 4.12 -1.96
C ILE A 39 3.97 4.28 -0.51
N GLY A 40 2.93 3.55 -0.12
CA GLY A 40 2.41 3.57 1.23
C GLY A 40 3.45 3.14 2.27
N ILE A 41 4.17 2.04 2.03
CA ILE A 41 5.26 1.59 2.90
C ILE A 41 6.36 2.65 2.98
N PHE A 42 6.80 3.19 1.85
CA PHE A 42 7.80 4.25 1.83
C PHE A 42 7.41 5.44 2.72
N LEU A 43 6.18 5.95 2.56
CA LEU A 43 5.69 7.10 3.32
C LEU A 43 5.48 6.78 4.80
N THR A 44 5.05 5.57 5.15
CA THR A 44 4.77 5.18 6.54
C THR A 44 6.02 4.85 7.33
N THR A 45 7.09 4.40 6.67
CA THR A 45 8.41 4.14 7.26
C THR A 45 9.19 5.43 7.56
N LEU A 46 8.97 6.52 6.81
CA LEU A 46 9.64 7.79 7.07
C LEU A 46 9.19 8.45 8.40
N PRO A 47 10.11 9.15 9.11
CA PRO A 47 9.81 9.78 10.39
C PRO A 47 9.10 11.14 10.22
N THR A 48 7.92 11.15 9.59
CA THR A 48 7.16 12.38 9.26
C THR A 48 6.10 12.78 10.29
N PHE A 49 6.10 12.19 11.49
CA PHE A 49 5.18 12.51 12.60
C PHE A 49 3.69 12.66 12.20
N GLY A 50 3.19 11.80 11.30
CA GLY A 50 1.80 11.83 10.83
C GLY A 50 1.56 12.66 9.56
N GLY A 51 2.54 13.45 9.10
CA GLY A 51 2.44 14.21 7.84
C GLY A 51 2.30 13.33 6.60
N ASN A 52 2.76 12.08 6.67
CA ASN A 52 2.58 11.05 5.66
C ASN A 52 1.11 10.76 5.36
N LEU A 53 0.20 10.84 6.35
CA LEU A 53 -1.23 10.66 6.09
C LEU A 53 -1.77 11.72 5.12
N LEU A 54 -1.37 12.98 5.30
CA LEU A 54 -1.78 14.08 4.41
C LEU A 54 -1.24 13.87 2.99
N VAL A 55 0.00 13.40 2.86
CA VAL A 55 0.61 13.09 1.57
C VAL A 55 -0.12 11.93 0.89
N MET A 56 -0.45 10.86 1.62
CA MET A 56 -1.19 9.72 1.09
C MET A 56 -2.59 10.13 0.60
N VAL A 57 -3.32 10.93 1.38
CA VAL A 57 -4.62 11.48 0.96
C VAL A 57 -4.48 12.36 -0.29
N ALA A 58 -3.45 13.22 -0.32
CA ALA A 58 -3.20 14.09 -1.46
C ALA A 58 -2.86 13.30 -2.74
N LEU A 59 -2.13 12.19 -2.61
CA LEU A 59 -1.79 11.27 -3.68
C LEU A 59 -3.04 10.53 -4.19
N ALA A 60 -3.79 9.89 -3.31
CA ALA A 60 -5.04 9.21 -3.65
C ALA A 60 -6.06 10.14 -4.33
N ALA A 61 -6.07 11.43 -4.00
CA ALA A 61 -7.00 12.40 -4.59
C ALA A 61 -6.52 13.01 -5.92
N ARG A 62 -5.24 12.89 -6.29
CA ARG A 62 -4.65 13.56 -7.47
C ARG A 62 -4.08 12.62 -8.51
N VAL A 63 -3.76 11.38 -8.13
CA VAL A 63 -3.09 10.43 -9.00
C VAL A 63 -4.06 9.31 -9.33
N ALA A 64 -4.47 9.24 -10.59
CA ALA A 64 -5.56 8.35 -11.02
C ALA A 64 -5.25 6.85 -10.87
N TRP A 65 -3.99 6.45 -11.04
CA TRP A 65 -3.56 5.06 -10.92
C TRP A 65 -3.38 4.59 -9.46
N ILE A 66 -3.44 5.51 -8.49
CA ILE A 66 -3.26 5.14 -7.08
C ILE A 66 -4.54 4.50 -6.56
N ASN A 67 -4.40 3.27 -6.09
CA ASN A 67 -5.43 2.57 -5.35
C ASN A 67 -5.44 3.05 -3.89
N PRO A 68 -6.49 3.75 -3.41
CA PRO A 68 -6.53 4.22 -2.03
C PRO A 68 -6.49 3.06 -1.02
N VAL A 69 -7.20 1.97 -1.28
CA VAL A 69 -7.25 0.82 -0.38
C VAL A 69 -5.86 0.18 -0.23
N ALA A 70 -5.17 -0.04 -1.35
CA ALA A 70 -3.81 -0.59 -1.35
C ALA A 70 -2.78 0.41 -0.79
N LEU A 71 -2.94 1.71 -1.04
CA LEU A 71 -2.08 2.73 -0.45
C LEU A 71 -2.22 2.74 1.08
N PHE A 72 -3.44 2.76 1.60
CA PHE A 72 -3.69 2.82 3.05
C PHE A 72 -3.48 1.49 3.78
N SER A 73 -3.52 0.34 3.09
CA SER A 73 -3.21 -0.96 3.69
C SER A 73 -1.78 -1.04 4.23
N SER A 74 -0.84 -0.32 3.61
CA SER A 74 0.53 -0.17 4.11
C SER A 74 0.60 0.35 5.56
N GLY A 75 -0.33 1.21 5.97
CA GLY A 75 -0.39 1.73 7.35
C GLY A 75 -0.82 0.67 8.36
N ILE A 76 -1.56 -0.35 7.92
CA ILE A 76 -1.91 -1.51 8.75
C ILE A 76 -0.68 -2.42 8.90
N VAL A 77 0.08 -2.61 7.82
CA VAL A 77 1.32 -3.41 7.82
C VAL A 77 2.39 -2.76 8.71
N ILE A 78 2.61 -1.45 8.56
CA ILE A 78 3.53 -0.68 9.42
C ILE A 78 2.80 -0.24 10.70
N ASN A 79 2.48 -1.22 11.54
CA ASN A 79 1.88 -0.97 12.85
C ASN A 79 2.90 -0.37 13.85
N PRO A 80 2.48 0.14 15.02
CA PRO A 80 3.40 0.71 16.01
C PRO A 80 4.59 -0.20 16.32
N LEU A 81 4.37 -1.50 16.48
CA LEU A 81 5.42 -2.49 16.78
C LEU A 81 6.48 -2.57 15.66
N VAL A 82 6.05 -2.72 14.40
CA VAL A 82 6.94 -2.72 13.23
C VAL A 82 7.70 -1.41 13.13
N LYS A 83 7.03 -0.29 13.42
CA LYS A 83 7.62 1.04 13.39
C LYS A 83 8.71 1.22 14.44
N TRP A 84 8.53 0.68 15.65
CA TRP A 84 9.59 0.63 16.66
C TRP A 84 10.80 -0.15 16.16
N GLY A 85 10.59 -1.30 15.51
CA GLY A 85 11.66 -2.09 14.90
C GLY A 85 12.43 -1.31 13.83
N VAL A 86 11.71 -0.64 12.92
CA VAL A 86 12.32 0.22 11.89
C VAL A 86 13.24 1.26 12.53
N TYR A 87 12.77 1.98 13.55
CA TYR A 87 13.57 3.05 14.16
C TYR A 87 14.74 2.53 14.99
N ALA A 88 14.57 1.40 15.68
CA ALA A 88 15.65 0.72 16.40
C ALA A 88 16.80 0.34 15.46
N VAL A 89 16.49 -0.09 14.24
CA VAL A 89 17.50 -0.45 13.22
C VAL A 89 18.01 0.77 12.44
N SER A 90 17.17 1.80 12.28
CA SER A 90 17.52 3.01 11.52
C SER A 90 18.70 3.78 12.10
N VAL A 91 18.76 3.96 13.43
CA VAL A 91 19.83 4.74 14.07
C VAL A 91 21.20 4.08 13.86
N PRO A 92 21.39 2.77 14.13
CA PRO A 92 22.62 2.06 13.81
C PRO A 92 23.03 2.17 12.34
N ILE A 93 22.10 2.01 11.39
CA ILE A 93 22.40 2.17 9.96
C ILE A 93 22.90 3.59 9.67
N GLY A 94 22.23 4.60 10.22
CA GLY A 94 22.65 5.99 10.08
C GLY A 94 24.04 6.26 10.68
N VAL A 95 24.33 5.70 11.85
CA VAL A 95 25.66 5.79 12.49
C VAL A 95 26.73 5.08 11.65
N ALA A 96 26.42 3.91 11.10
CA ALA A 96 27.36 3.19 10.23
C ALA A 96 27.71 3.98 8.96
N LEU A 97 26.77 4.75 8.40
CA LEU A 97 27.00 5.56 7.19
C LEU A 97 27.63 6.94 7.48
N LEU A 98 27.17 7.65 8.51
CA LEU A 98 27.57 9.04 8.79
C LEU A 98 28.65 9.14 9.88
N GLY A 99 29.07 8.01 10.45
CA GLY A 99 30.00 7.95 11.56
C GLY A 99 29.35 8.14 12.93
N PRO A 100 30.12 7.94 14.01
CA PRO A 100 29.66 8.04 15.40
C PRO A 100 29.02 9.39 15.71
N ILE A 101 28.19 9.41 16.76
CA ILE A 101 27.60 10.64 17.29
C ILE A 101 28.59 11.20 18.31
N ASP A 102 29.11 12.40 18.06
CA ASP A 102 29.95 13.11 19.03
C ASP A 102 29.16 13.38 20.31
N GLY A 103 29.65 12.88 21.45
CA GLY A 103 28.97 12.94 22.74
C GLY A 103 28.20 11.67 23.14
N GLY A 104 28.15 10.64 22.28
CA GLY A 104 27.49 9.36 22.59
C GLY A 104 25.97 9.40 22.41
N LEU A 105 25.30 8.27 22.70
CA LEU A 105 23.85 8.12 22.56
C LEU A 105 23.14 8.64 23.83
N SER A 106 23.42 9.88 24.21
CA SER A 106 22.73 10.55 25.32
C SER A 106 21.33 10.92 24.84
N ILE A 107 20.29 10.27 25.39
CA ILE A 107 18.90 10.66 25.16
C ILE A 107 18.63 11.92 25.99
N ASP A 108 19.26 13.03 25.63
CA ASP A 108 18.92 14.33 26.20
C ASP A 108 17.81 14.93 25.35
N LEU A 109 16.60 15.10 25.87
CA LEU A 109 15.39 15.46 25.10
C LEU A 109 15.39 16.88 24.51
N SER A 110 16.54 17.54 24.46
CA SER A 110 16.71 18.90 23.95
C SER A 110 16.78 18.91 22.41
N LEU A 111 15.82 19.60 21.80
CA LEU A 111 15.69 19.76 20.33
C LEU A 111 16.94 20.36 19.66
N SER A 112 17.79 21.08 20.41
CA SER A 112 19.03 21.67 19.91
C SER A 112 20.23 20.72 19.96
N GLY A 113 20.26 19.73 20.87
CA GLY A 113 21.35 18.75 21.02
C GLY A 113 21.23 17.53 20.11
N ASN A 114 20.01 17.18 19.69
CA ASN A 114 19.73 15.91 19.02
C ASN A 114 19.78 15.93 17.48
N ARG A 115 20.18 17.04 16.87
CA ARG A 115 20.24 17.15 15.40
C ARG A 115 21.08 16.05 14.73
N PRO A 116 22.27 15.66 15.26
CA PRO A 116 23.06 14.58 14.69
C PRO A 116 22.35 13.22 14.73
N VAL A 117 21.59 12.96 15.79
CA VAL A 117 20.78 11.74 15.96
C VAL A 117 19.62 11.72 14.97
N LEU A 118 18.90 12.85 14.84
CA LEU A 118 17.79 12.99 13.89
C LEU A 118 18.23 12.77 12.45
N ILE A 119 19.39 13.30 12.03
CA ILE A 119 19.91 13.08 10.68
C ILE A 119 20.18 11.59 10.44
N ARG A 120 20.83 10.91 11.39
CA ARG A 120 21.14 9.47 11.28
C ARG A 120 19.87 8.63 11.26
N LEU A 121 18.89 8.95 12.09
CA LEU A 121 17.57 8.34 12.06
C LEU A 121 16.93 8.50 10.68
N VAL A 122 16.88 9.73 10.15
CA VAL A 122 16.28 10.02 8.84
C VAL A 122 17.00 9.26 7.72
N VAL A 123 18.33 9.23 7.72
CA VAL A 123 19.12 8.51 6.70
C VAL A 123 18.86 7.00 6.78
N GLY A 124 18.92 6.41 7.98
CA GLY A 124 18.65 5.00 8.17
C GLY A 124 17.22 4.62 7.79
N SER A 125 16.24 5.42 8.22
CA SER A 125 14.83 5.21 7.87
C SER A 125 14.58 5.40 6.38
N ALA A 126 15.29 6.30 5.69
CA ALA A 126 15.19 6.46 4.24
C ALA A 126 15.67 5.20 3.51
N ILE A 127 16.78 4.60 3.95
CA ILE A 127 17.29 3.34 3.38
C ILE A 127 16.28 2.21 3.59
N ILE A 128 15.79 2.04 4.83
CA ILE A 128 14.78 1.01 5.14
C ILE A 128 13.50 1.25 4.34
N ALA A 129 13.07 2.51 4.18
CA ALA A 129 11.88 2.86 3.41
C ALA A 129 12.03 2.48 1.94
N VAL A 130 13.19 2.75 1.32
CA VAL A 130 13.46 2.36 -0.07
C VAL A 130 13.47 0.84 -0.21
N LEU A 131 14.21 0.12 0.64
CA LEU A 131 14.31 -1.34 0.57
C LEU A 131 12.95 -2.01 0.83
N GLY A 132 12.23 -1.57 1.86
CA GLY A 132 10.90 -2.08 2.18
C GLY A 132 9.89 -1.80 1.08
N SER A 133 9.96 -0.62 0.45
CA SER A 133 9.11 -0.25 -0.69
C SER A 133 9.38 -1.17 -1.89
N LEU A 134 10.64 -1.38 -2.27
CA LEU A 134 11.02 -2.27 -3.37
C LEU A 134 10.59 -3.72 -3.11
N LEU A 135 10.85 -4.22 -1.89
CA LEU A 135 10.49 -5.58 -1.50
C LEU A 135 8.96 -5.78 -1.52
N SER A 136 8.22 -4.80 -1.01
CA SER A 136 6.77 -4.82 -1.00
C SER A 136 6.18 -4.77 -2.40
N TYR A 137 6.71 -3.92 -3.29
CA TYR A 137 6.31 -3.89 -4.68
C TYR A 137 6.45 -5.27 -5.32
N TRP A 138 7.62 -5.89 -5.17
CA TRP A 138 7.89 -7.20 -5.73
C TRP A 138 6.95 -8.28 -5.17
N LEU A 139 6.78 -8.31 -3.84
CA LEU A 139 5.98 -9.31 -3.15
C LEU A 139 4.50 -9.19 -3.51
N VAL A 140 3.94 -7.97 -3.43
CA VAL A 140 2.53 -7.69 -3.74
C VAL A 140 2.26 -7.97 -5.21
N ARG A 141 3.13 -7.52 -6.11
CA ARG A 141 2.98 -7.80 -7.56
C ARG A 141 2.97 -9.30 -7.81
N ARG A 142 3.89 -10.06 -7.20
CA ARG A 142 3.94 -11.52 -7.32
C ARG A 142 2.66 -12.17 -6.78
N MET A 143 2.17 -11.72 -5.64
CA MET A 143 0.94 -12.24 -5.03
C MET A 143 -0.28 -11.99 -5.90
N VAL A 144 -0.48 -10.76 -6.39
CA VAL A 144 -1.64 -10.41 -7.22
C VAL A 144 -1.63 -11.19 -8.55
N VAL A 145 -0.46 -11.28 -9.20
CA VAL A 145 -0.32 -12.07 -10.45
C VAL A 145 -0.60 -13.55 -10.20
N ALA A 146 -0.09 -14.11 -9.10
CA ALA A 146 -0.35 -15.51 -8.76
C ALA A 146 -1.82 -15.77 -8.41
N HIS A 147 -2.49 -14.82 -7.76
CA HIS A 147 -3.90 -14.94 -7.40
C HIS A 147 -4.80 -14.91 -8.64
N ARG A 148 -4.60 -13.94 -9.54
CA ARG A 148 -5.38 -13.85 -10.79
C ARG A 148 -5.21 -15.07 -11.70
N ARG A 149 -4.02 -15.67 -11.75
CA ARG A 149 -3.81 -16.91 -12.53
C ARG A 149 -4.66 -18.06 -11.99
N ARG A 150 -4.71 -18.24 -10.67
CA ARG A 150 -5.52 -19.29 -10.03
C ARG A 150 -7.02 -19.07 -10.22
N GLU A 151 -7.46 -17.82 -10.22
CA GLU A 151 -8.86 -17.47 -10.43
C GLU A 151 -9.32 -17.83 -11.85
N ILE A 152 -8.47 -17.60 -12.86
CA ILE A 152 -8.74 -17.99 -14.25
C ILE A 152 -8.84 -19.52 -14.39
N ASP A 153 -7.90 -20.27 -13.80
CA ASP A 153 -7.90 -21.75 -13.85
C ASP A 153 -9.22 -22.34 -13.28
N VAL A 154 -9.70 -21.80 -12.15
CA VAL A 154 -10.95 -22.27 -11.51
C VAL A 154 -12.19 -21.93 -12.35
N VAL A 155 -12.21 -20.77 -12.99
CA VAL A 155 -13.34 -20.35 -13.85
C VAL A 155 -13.40 -21.21 -15.12
N GLU A 156 -12.26 -21.57 -15.70
CA GLU A 156 -12.17 -22.47 -16.86
C GLU A 156 -12.66 -23.88 -16.49
N GLU A 157 -12.22 -24.43 -15.34
CA GLU A 157 -12.70 -25.73 -14.83
C GLU A 157 -14.21 -25.73 -14.57
N LEU A 158 -14.76 -24.64 -14.00
CA LEU A 158 -16.20 -24.51 -13.79
C LEU A 158 -16.96 -24.39 -15.12
N ALA A 159 -16.44 -23.62 -16.09
CA ALA A 159 -17.07 -23.45 -17.39
C ALA A 159 -17.11 -24.79 -18.14
N ASP A 160 -16.02 -25.55 -18.15
CA ASP A 160 -15.98 -26.87 -18.76
C ASP A 160 -16.95 -27.84 -18.08
N THR A 161 -17.04 -27.82 -16.74
CA THR A 161 -17.99 -28.67 -16.00
C THR A 161 -19.44 -28.33 -16.37
N VAL A 162 -19.80 -27.05 -16.40
CA VAL A 162 -21.18 -26.59 -16.71
C VAL A 162 -21.54 -26.82 -18.18
N LEU A 163 -20.58 -26.67 -19.09
CA LEU A 163 -20.80 -26.93 -20.52
C LEU A 163 -20.92 -28.43 -20.81
N THR A 164 -20.23 -29.28 -20.06
CA THR A 164 -20.28 -30.75 -20.24
C THR A 164 -21.55 -31.37 -19.63
N ASP A 165 -22.07 -30.82 -18.54
CA ASP A 165 -23.33 -31.27 -17.90
C ASP A 165 -24.60 -30.76 -18.62
N GLY A 166 -24.49 -29.73 -19.46
CA GLY A 166 -25.63 -29.09 -20.11
C GLY A 166 -26.13 -29.76 -21.40
N ASP A 167 -25.41 -30.77 -21.90
CA ASP A 167 -25.60 -31.30 -23.27
C ASP A 167 -26.07 -32.77 -23.29
N GLU A 168 -26.63 -33.33 -22.20
CA GLU A 168 -27.34 -34.62 -22.30
C GLU A 168 -28.58 -34.45 -23.18
N PRO A 169 -28.61 -35.03 -24.40
CA PRO A 169 -29.83 -35.08 -25.17
C PRO A 169 -30.70 -36.12 -24.46
N THR A 170 -31.70 -35.65 -23.72
CA THR A 170 -32.84 -36.49 -23.32
C THR A 170 -33.56 -36.90 -24.60
N VAL A 171 -33.03 -37.94 -25.25
CA VAL A 171 -33.67 -38.66 -26.34
C VAL A 171 -34.97 -39.21 -25.76
N SER A 172 -36.06 -38.61 -26.19
CA SER A 172 -37.40 -39.15 -26.06
C SER A 172 -37.41 -40.56 -26.65
N THR A 173 -37.71 -41.55 -25.82
CA THR A 173 -38.33 -42.79 -26.31
C THR A 173 -39.75 -42.82 -25.79
N ASP A 174 -40.63 -42.20 -26.58
CA ASP A 174 -42.01 -42.62 -26.68
C ASP A 174 -42.00 -44.01 -27.34
N GLU A 175 -42.33 -45.06 -26.59
CA GLU A 175 -42.85 -46.29 -27.16
C GLU A 175 -44.11 -46.73 -26.41
N SER A 176 -45.22 -46.35 -27.02
CA SER A 176 -46.52 -47.03 -27.05
C SER A 176 -46.45 -48.56 -26.93
N LYS A 177 -47.01 -49.13 -25.85
CA LYS A 177 -48.21 -50.00 -25.84
C LYS A 177 -48.46 -50.65 -24.48
#